data_AF-A0A1M3K940-F1
#
_entry.id   AF-A0A1M3K940-F1
#
_cell.length_a   1.000
_cell.length_b   1.000
_cell.length_c   1.000
_cell.angle_alpha   90.00
_cell.angle_beta   90.00
_cell.angle_gamma   90.00
#
_symmetry.space_group_name_H-M   'P 1'
#
loop_
_entity.id
_entity.type
_entity.pdbx_description
1 polymer ?
#
loop_
_entity_poly.entity_id
_entity_poly.type
_entity_poly.pdbx_seq_one_letter_code
_entity_poly.pdbx_strand_id
1 'polypeptide(L)'
;MSINPKKQIAFLIICVIIIALAAAGARLIETDFGKLDVSIVKIQGPMDVTLVGKLYRPSGLGSTDSLPAVLILHGFQNDKETMQPQALELARRGFVTLALDQLGHGSTGGSMAIKDATMGGDHAYKYLQALPYVDATRMGVMGHSMGAGTTLAVAMANPDHRALNPMCGTPGSPDLNNVMLTQAKYEEFRGFRANQPTTVNLPTNPERLEQFGLSEPVNWDTTYGKFSDGSARMQTLVNTVHPGVTHNAKAVSQAILWMQAALKDGQVDSYWLDPHQQIFMWKEAFMFLALLTTLVSMIPMANLLLLLPFFAGVSAPVPNRYVAGKNWKKQSIINNLIAGITFPLLMGVGGYLLASVVPGLSMIIANGAFVWFLGNAVIYFFVFRSWYKKAHKNEGVTMYDMGISFDEEKTVIRWDLITKTALLGFLLLGWMYLLVFISQHTLGIEFRLLWPFMREFSAVRFGYFWIYLFPALAFFMLNGGIFLFGQNRLKEAGTPTKTQFRWWLMNCVAGIAGLLFIWLFQYIPYFAGTAPGFELIGLPIFGEMLPLMLFVYIPEFVILFFFLTWFYRRTGKVYLGALVIAALAIWFQVAGTAM
;
A
#
# COMPACT_ATOMS: atom_id res chain seq x y z
N MET A 1 28.69 -11.84 -16.63
CA MET A 1 28.33 -13.17 -16.08
C MET A 1 27.71 -14.00 -17.19
N SER A 2 28.24 -15.20 -17.46
CA SER A 2 27.65 -16.08 -18.49
C SER A 2 26.22 -16.47 -18.10
N ILE A 3 25.30 -16.41 -19.06
CA ILE A 3 23.89 -16.78 -18.88
C ILE A 3 23.71 -18.20 -19.43
N ASN A 4 23.28 -19.13 -18.57
CA ASN A 4 22.91 -20.46 -19.01
C ASN A 4 21.39 -20.50 -19.30
N PRO A 5 20.95 -20.64 -20.57
CA PRO A 5 19.54 -20.54 -20.93
C PRO A 5 18.68 -21.59 -20.24
N LYS A 6 19.13 -22.85 -20.19
CA LYS A 6 18.39 -23.95 -19.54
C LYS A 6 18.12 -23.66 -18.06
N LYS A 7 19.12 -23.11 -17.34
CA LYS A 7 18.95 -22.71 -15.94
C LYS A 7 17.99 -21.54 -15.78
N GLN A 8 18.00 -20.56 -16.69
CA GLN A 8 17.07 -19.42 -16.61
C GLN A 8 15.63 -19.84 -16.93
N ILE A 9 15.42 -20.73 -17.91
CA ILE A 9 14.09 -21.28 -18.22
C ILE A 9 13.56 -22.07 -17.01
N ALA A 10 14.37 -22.97 -16.44
CA ALA A 10 13.97 -23.72 -15.24
C ALA A 10 13.63 -22.79 -14.07
N PHE A 11 14.43 -21.74 -13.85
CA PHE A 11 14.16 -20.75 -12.81
C PHE A 11 12.84 -20.01 -13.06
N LEU A 12 12.58 -19.57 -14.29
CA LEU A 12 11.32 -18.91 -14.64
C LEU A 12 10.11 -19.83 -14.42
N ILE A 13 10.20 -21.10 -14.83
CA ILE A 13 9.14 -22.10 -14.63
C ILE A 13 8.87 -22.29 -13.13
N ILE A 14 9.92 -22.42 -12.30
CA ILE A 14 9.78 -22.55 -10.86
C ILE A 14 9.06 -21.32 -10.28
N CYS A 15 9.42 -20.11 -10.70
CA CYS A 15 8.72 -18.89 -10.28
C CYS A 15 7.24 -18.94 -10.64
N VAL A 16 6.90 -19.30 -11.89
CA VAL A 16 5.50 -19.39 -12.34
C VAL A 16 4.71 -20.43 -11.53
N ILE A 17 5.30 -21.59 -11.24
CA ILE A 17 4.67 -22.62 -10.41
C ILE A 17 4.41 -22.09 -8.99
N ILE A 18 5.39 -21.44 -8.37
CA ILE A 18 5.23 -20.87 -7.02
C ILE A 18 4.13 -19.80 -7.01
N ILE A 19 4.09 -18.92 -8.02
CA ILE A 19 3.06 -17.89 -8.14
C ILE A 19 1.67 -18.53 -8.27
N ALA A 20 1.52 -19.54 -9.13
CA ALA A 20 0.25 -20.24 -9.32
C ALA A 20 -0.21 -20.94 -8.04
N LEU A 21 0.69 -21.65 -7.35
CA LEU A 21 0.39 -22.33 -6.08
C LEU A 21 0.05 -21.33 -4.97
N ALA A 22 0.76 -20.20 -4.91
CA ALA A 22 0.50 -19.15 -3.94
C ALA A 22 -0.87 -18.50 -4.19
N ALA A 23 -1.18 -18.12 -5.44
CA ALA A 23 -2.49 -17.57 -5.80
C ALA A 23 -3.63 -18.57 -5.52
N ALA A 24 -3.43 -19.86 -5.84
CA ALA A 24 -4.38 -20.91 -5.50
C ALA A 24 -4.56 -21.08 -3.99
N GLY A 25 -3.46 -21.05 -3.22
CA GLY A 25 -3.50 -21.07 -1.75
C GLY A 25 -4.27 -19.89 -1.16
N ALA A 26 -4.04 -18.68 -1.68
CA ALA A 26 -4.80 -17.50 -1.29
C ALA A 26 -6.31 -17.66 -1.57
N ARG A 27 -6.67 -18.23 -2.74
CA ARG A 27 -8.07 -18.51 -3.09
C ARG A 27 -8.70 -19.58 -2.20
N LEU A 28 -7.96 -20.62 -1.83
CA LEU A 28 -8.45 -21.65 -0.89
C LEU A 28 -8.76 -21.05 0.48
N ILE A 29 -7.89 -20.17 0.99
CA ILE A 29 -8.14 -19.47 2.27
C ILE A 29 -9.34 -18.51 2.13
N GLU A 30 -9.40 -17.75 1.04
CA GLU A 30 -10.48 -16.78 0.78
C GLU A 30 -11.87 -17.44 0.73
N THR A 31 -11.96 -18.65 0.20
CA THR A 31 -13.21 -19.40 0.10
C THR A 31 -13.48 -20.30 1.29
N ASP A 32 -12.67 -20.21 2.37
CA ASP A 32 -12.68 -21.13 3.51
C ASP A 32 -12.76 -22.60 3.05
N PHE A 33 -11.89 -22.95 2.10
CA PHE A 33 -11.81 -24.27 1.47
C PHE A 33 -13.13 -24.71 0.81
N GLY A 34 -13.82 -23.77 0.15
CA GLY A 34 -15.06 -24.00 -0.59
C GLY A 34 -16.35 -23.80 0.22
N LYS A 35 -16.25 -23.47 1.51
CA LYS A 35 -17.41 -23.18 2.37
C LYS A 35 -18.00 -21.80 2.16
N LEU A 36 -17.28 -20.89 1.48
CA LEU A 36 -17.76 -19.58 1.10
C LEU A 36 -17.78 -19.41 -0.43
N ASP A 37 -18.87 -18.85 -0.93
CA ASP A 37 -18.96 -18.29 -2.27
C ASP A 37 -18.44 -16.85 -2.23
N VAL A 38 -17.38 -16.59 -2.99
CA VAL A 38 -16.74 -15.26 -3.05
C VAL A 38 -16.75 -14.75 -4.49
N SER A 39 -17.38 -13.60 -4.70
CA SER A 39 -17.62 -13.00 -6.02
C SER A 39 -17.37 -11.49 -6.03
N ILE A 40 -17.05 -10.96 -7.22
CA ILE A 40 -17.04 -9.52 -7.48
C ILE A 40 -18.42 -9.10 -7.95
N VAL A 41 -19.00 -8.10 -7.31
CA VAL A 41 -20.30 -7.52 -7.66
C VAL A 41 -20.12 -6.10 -8.19
N LYS A 42 -20.98 -5.73 -9.14
CA LYS A 42 -21.09 -4.37 -9.67
C LYS A 42 -22.42 -3.78 -9.21
N ILE A 43 -22.35 -2.61 -8.58
CA ILE A 43 -23.49 -1.96 -7.96
C ILE A 43 -23.68 -0.61 -8.63
N GLN A 44 -24.93 -0.28 -8.96
CA GLN A 44 -25.26 1.04 -9.47
C GLN A 44 -25.07 2.07 -8.36
N GLY A 45 -24.08 2.94 -8.51
CA GLY A 45 -23.75 4.01 -7.58
C GLY A 45 -24.34 5.36 -7.95
N PRO A 46 -23.97 6.42 -7.20
CA PRO A 46 -24.38 7.79 -7.51
C PRO A 46 -23.73 8.28 -8.81
N MET A 47 -24.40 9.22 -9.50
CA MET A 47 -23.89 9.88 -10.71
C MET A 47 -23.42 8.89 -11.80
N ASP A 48 -24.15 7.80 -11.98
CA ASP A 48 -23.85 6.71 -12.93
C ASP A 48 -22.50 6.01 -12.74
N VAL A 49 -21.86 6.19 -11.58
CA VAL A 49 -20.64 5.47 -11.25
C VAL A 49 -20.99 4.02 -10.91
N THR A 50 -20.37 3.07 -11.60
CA THR A 50 -20.42 1.66 -11.20
C THR A 50 -19.48 1.43 -10.03
N LEU A 51 -20.05 1.13 -8.86
CA LEU A 51 -19.31 0.69 -7.69
C LEU A 51 -18.94 -0.79 -7.84
N VAL A 52 -17.79 -1.17 -7.29
CA VAL A 52 -17.32 -2.56 -7.28
C VAL A 52 -17.15 -3.01 -5.84
N GLY A 53 -17.68 -4.19 -5.52
CA GLY A 53 -17.51 -4.81 -4.21
C GLY A 53 -17.10 -6.27 -4.32
N LYS A 54 -16.59 -6.82 -3.22
CA LYS A 54 -16.34 -8.25 -3.06
C LYS A 54 -17.31 -8.80 -2.03
N LEU A 55 -18.18 -9.68 -2.49
CA LEU A 55 -19.24 -10.30 -1.71
C LEU A 55 -18.77 -11.68 -1.25
N TYR A 56 -18.86 -11.93 0.05
CA TYR A 56 -18.63 -13.22 0.68
C TYR A 56 -19.95 -13.70 1.28
N ARG A 57 -20.31 -14.95 1.01
CA ARG A 57 -21.46 -15.59 1.64
C ARG A 57 -21.18 -17.06 1.90
N PRO A 58 -21.74 -17.67 2.95
CA PRO A 58 -21.73 -19.11 3.11
C PRO A 58 -22.29 -19.83 1.88
N SER A 59 -21.60 -20.89 1.44
CA SER A 59 -22.02 -21.73 0.33
C SER A 59 -23.23 -22.57 0.72
N GLY A 60 -24.10 -22.87 -0.25
CA GLY A 60 -25.21 -23.82 -0.04
C GLY A 60 -26.42 -23.28 0.73
N LEU A 61 -26.54 -21.95 0.90
CA LEU A 61 -27.75 -21.33 1.46
C LEU A 61 -28.99 -21.71 0.63
N GLY A 62 -30.00 -22.26 1.31
CA GLY A 62 -31.29 -22.59 0.72
C GLY A 62 -32.12 -21.35 0.43
N SER A 63 -33.24 -21.53 -0.31
CA SER A 63 -34.14 -20.42 -0.69
C SER A 63 -34.87 -19.76 0.49
N THR A 64 -34.85 -20.38 1.67
CA THR A 64 -35.47 -19.87 2.91
C THR A 64 -34.44 -19.35 3.91
N ASP A 65 -33.15 -19.48 3.63
CA ASP A 65 -32.10 -19.09 4.55
C ASP A 65 -31.76 -17.61 4.36
N SER A 66 -32.01 -16.79 5.39
CA SER A 66 -31.58 -15.39 5.44
C SER A 66 -30.60 -15.18 6.58
N LEU A 67 -29.40 -14.68 6.27
CA LEU A 67 -28.33 -14.44 7.24
C LEU A 67 -28.18 -12.94 7.53
N PRO A 68 -27.70 -12.56 8.73
CA PRO A 68 -27.29 -11.19 8.98
C PRO A 68 -26.17 -10.79 8.03
N ALA A 69 -26.10 -9.50 7.70
CA ALA A 69 -25.10 -9.01 6.76
C ALA A 69 -24.35 -7.78 7.28
N VAL A 70 -23.11 -7.62 6.81
CA VAL A 70 -22.22 -6.53 7.22
C VAL A 70 -21.61 -5.86 5.99
N LEU A 71 -21.85 -4.56 5.84
CA LEU A 71 -21.15 -3.71 4.89
C LEU A 71 -19.79 -3.28 5.48
N ILE A 72 -18.72 -3.42 4.70
CA ILE A 72 -17.35 -3.21 5.14
C ILE A 72 -16.65 -2.17 4.26
N LEU A 73 -16.11 -1.12 4.90
CA LEU A 73 -15.63 0.10 4.26
C LEU A 73 -14.15 0.37 4.59
N HIS A 74 -13.32 0.62 3.57
CA HIS A 74 -11.87 0.80 3.74
C HIS A 74 -11.44 2.25 4.01
N GLY A 75 -10.16 2.47 4.31
CA GLY A 75 -9.55 3.80 4.49
C GLY A 75 -9.13 4.49 3.18
N PHE A 76 -8.59 5.71 3.28
CA PHE A 76 -8.33 6.62 2.14
C PHE A 76 -7.32 6.14 1.06
N GLN A 77 -6.37 5.26 1.36
CA GLN A 77 -5.40 4.77 0.36
C GLN A 77 -5.57 3.28 0.06
N ASN A 78 -6.78 2.79 0.31
CA ASN A 78 -7.07 1.36 0.39
C ASN A 78 -8.11 0.96 -0.63
N ASP A 79 -8.38 -0.33 -0.67
CA ASP A 79 -9.45 -0.93 -1.46
C ASP A 79 -10.14 -2.05 -0.65
N LYS A 80 -11.13 -2.70 -1.24
CA LYS A 80 -11.93 -3.78 -0.64
C LYS A 80 -11.07 -4.93 -0.08
N GLU A 81 -9.90 -5.19 -0.66
CA GLU A 81 -9.04 -6.29 -0.20
C GLU A 81 -8.30 -5.92 1.10
N THR A 82 -8.08 -4.63 1.40
CA THR A 82 -7.49 -4.22 2.69
C THR A 82 -8.38 -4.56 3.88
N MET A 83 -9.71 -4.68 3.65
CA MET A 83 -10.68 -5.09 4.67
C MET A 83 -11.10 -6.56 4.54
N GLN A 84 -10.36 -7.37 3.74
CA GLN A 84 -10.62 -8.81 3.67
C GLN A 84 -10.59 -9.52 5.03
N PRO A 85 -9.75 -9.13 6.02
CA PRO A 85 -9.70 -9.86 7.29
C PRO A 85 -11.06 -9.87 7.98
N GLN A 86 -11.73 -8.71 8.00
CA GLN A 86 -13.06 -8.55 8.55
C GLN A 86 -14.09 -9.31 7.71
N ALA A 87 -14.05 -9.14 6.39
CA ALA A 87 -15.01 -9.73 5.47
C ALA A 87 -14.99 -11.27 5.51
N LEU A 88 -13.80 -11.85 5.40
CA LEU A 88 -13.58 -13.30 5.43
C LEU A 88 -13.99 -13.88 6.78
N GLU A 89 -13.50 -13.32 7.88
CA GLU A 89 -13.71 -13.96 9.20
C GLU A 89 -15.14 -13.84 9.72
N LEU A 90 -15.85 -12.77 9.37
CA LEU A 90 -17.29 -12.69 9.59
C LEU A 90 -18.03 -13.68 8.69
N ALA A 91 -17.70 -13.78 7.40
CA ALA A 91 -18.38 -14.70 6.50
C ALA A 91 -18.26 -16.17 6.94
N ARG A 92 -17.07 -16.58 7.40
CA ARG A 92 -16.82 -17.90 8.00
C ARG A 92 -17.69 -18.21 9.21
N ARG A 93 -18.29 -17.18 9.83
CA ARG A 93 -19.14 -17.26 11.03
C ARG A 93 -20.61 -16.98 10.72
N GLY A 94 -21.01 -17.21 9.47
CA GLY A 94 -22.42 -17.17 9.05
C GLY A 94 -22.96 -15.76 8.91
N PHE A 95 -22.16 -14.84 8.37
CA PHE A 95 -22.59 -13.51 7.93
C PHE A 95 -22.45 -13.41 6.41
N VAL A 96 -23.28 -12.60 5.77
CA VAL A 96 -23.01 -12.15 4.40
C VAL A 96 -22.21 -10.85 4.51
N THR A 97 -21.05 -10.77 3.86
CA THR A 97 -20.22 -9.56 3.95
C THR A 97 -19.93 -8.98 2.59
N LEU A 98 -19.98 -7.65 2.51
CA LEU A 98 -19.65 -6.91 1.30
C LEU A 98 -18.54 -5.91 1.61
N ALA A 99 -17.33 -6.19 1.10
CA ALA A 99 -16.24 -5.22 1.12
C ALA A 99 -16.34 -4.34 -0.14
N LEU A 100 -16.55 -3.04 0.04
CA LEU A 100 -16.77 -2.09 -1.05
C LEU A 100 -15.47 -1.39 -1.45
N ASP A 101 -15.17 -1.28 -2.75
CA ASP A 101 -14.28 -0.22 -3.26
C ASP A 101 -15.09 1.08 -3.26
N GLN A 102 -14.80 2.01 -2.36
CA GLN A 102 -15.49 3.30 -2.27
C GLN A 102 -15.21 4.19 -3.48
N LEU A 103 -16.02 5.24 -3.69
CA LEU A 103 -15.86 6.18 -4.81
C LEU A 103 -14.41 6.64 -4.99
N GLY A 104 -13.89 6.57 -6.22
CA GLY A 104 -12.50 6.95 -6.55
C GLY A 104 -11.42 5.96 -6.11
N HIS A 105 -11.77 4.80 -5.54
CA HIS A 105 -10.80 3.81 -5.04
C HIS A 105 -10.91 2.47 -5.76
N GLY A 106 -9.82 1.72 -5.73
CA GLY A 106 -9.77 0.37 -6.27
C GLY A 106 -10.30 0.26 -7.70
N SER A 107 -11.26 -0.64 -7.89
CA SER A 107 -11.96 -0.89 -9.17
C SER A 107 -13.17 0.03 -9.39
N THR A 108 -13.58 0.78 -8.38
CA THR A 108 -14.69 1.74 -8.49
C THR A 108 -14.22 2.98 -9.25
N GLY A 109 -15.04 3.40 -10.22
CA GLY A 109 -14.80 4.61 -10.99
C GLY A 109 -15.06 5.91 -10.21
N GLY A 110 -15.18 7.01 -10.94
CA GLY A 110 -15.47 8.32 -10.36
C GLY A 110 -14.27 8.90 -9.59
N SER A 111 -14.58 9.80 -8.65
CA SER A 111 -13.62 10.50 -7.80
C SER A 111 -14.26 10.79 -6.44
N MET A 112 -13.43 10.92 -5.41
CA MET A 112 -13.82 11.42 -4.09
C MET A 112 -14.38 12.85 -4.12
N ALA A 113 -14.20 13.60 -5.22
CA ALA A 113 -14.81 14.91 -5.39
C ALA A 113 -16.34 14.88 -5.56
N ILE A 114 -16.92 13.69 -5.83
CA ILE A 114 -18.37 13.51 -5.86
C ILE A 114 -18.92 13.74 -4.45
N LYS A 115 -19.92 14.63 -4.32
CA LYS A 115 -20.54 15.00 -3.04
C LYS A 115 -21.49 13.91 -2.55
N ASP A 116 -20.93 12.83 -2.02
CA ASP A 116 -21.64 11.77 -1.32
C ASP A 116 -20.93 11.48 0.00
N ALA A 117 -21.57 11.81 1.12
CA ALA A 117 -21.01 11.59 2.45
C ALA A 117 -20.81 10.09 2.77
N THR A 118 -21.53 9.20 2.07
CA THR A 118 -21.40 7.75 2.21
C THR A 118 -20.40 7.14 1.24
N MET A 119 -19.79 7.91 0.34
CA MET A 119 -18.77 7.42 -0.60
C MET A 119 -19.22 6.18 -1.43
N GLY A 120 -20.50 6.12 -1.79
CA GLY A 120 -21.17 4.98 -2.44
C GLY A 120 -21.72 3.92 -1.47
N GLY A 121 -21.49 4.08 -0.18
CA GLY A 121 -21.86 3.15 0.88
C GLY A 121 -23.37 2.95 1.02
N ASP A 122 -24.19 4.00 0.84
CA ASP A 122 -25.66 3.87 0.89
C ASP A 122 -26.20 2.94 -0.21
N HIS A 123 -25.69 3.11 -1.44
CA HIS A 123 -26.04 2.25 -2.57
C HIS A 123 -25.59 0.80 -2.33
N ALA A 124 -24.40 0.61 -1.77
CA ALA A 124 -23.89 -0.73 -1.42
C ALA A 124 -24.69 -1.38 -0.29
N TYR A 125 -25.12 -0.61 0.71
CA TYR A 125 -25.96 -1.07 1.80
C TYR A 125 -27.33 -1.55 1.29
N LYS A 126 -27.99 -0.74 0.45
CA LYS A 126 -29.28 -1.09 -0.16
C LYS A 126 -29.18 -2.28 -1.12
N TYR A 127 -28.09 -2.38 -1.87
CA TYR A 127 -27.81 -3.57 -2.69
C TYR A 127 -27.72 -4.83 -1.81
N LEU A 128 -26.95 -4.76 -0.72
CA LEU A 128 -26.79 -5.87 0.22
C LEU A 128 -28.13 -6.25 0.87
N GLN A 129 -28.91 -5.26 1.30
CA GLN A 129 -30.24 -5.42 1.88
C GLN A 129 -31.24 -6.11 0.93
N ALA A 130 -31.13 -5.87 -0.38
CA ALA A 130 -32.03 -6.43 -1.38
C ALA A 130 -31.69 -7.88 -1.79
N LEU A 131 -30.59 -8.45 -1.32
CA LEU A 131 -30.22 -9.83 -1.66
C LEU A 131 -31.19 -10.82 -0.96
N PRO A 132 -31.68 -11.86 -1.67
CA PRO A 132 -32.73 -12.74 -1.15
C PRO A 132 -32.29 -13.62 0.04
N TYR A 133 -30.99 -13.75 0.28
CA TYR A 133 -30.40 -14.51 1.38
C TYR A 133 -29.84 -13.62 2.51
N VAL A 134 -30.17 -12.32 2.48
CA VAL A 134 -29.82 -11.37 3.53
C VAL A 134 -31.07 -11.06 4.34
N ASP A 135 -30.93 -11.13 5.66
CA ASP A 135 -31.95 -10.61 6.57
C ASP A 135 -31.79 -9.10 6.72
N ALA A 136 -32.65 -8.36 6.02
CA ALA A 136 -32.66 -6.90 6.00
C ALA A 136 -32.83 -6.25 7.38
N THR A 137 -33.32 -6.98 8.40
CA THR A 137 -33.50 -6.48 9.77
C THR A 137 -32.26 -6.68 10.66
N ARG A 138 -31.24 -7.38 10.16
CA ARG A 138 -30.02 -7.74 10.91
C ARG A 138 -28.76 -7.32 10.16
N MET A 139 -28.72 -6.03 9.84
CA MET A 139 -27.66 -5.39 9.07
C MET A 139 -26.69 -4.61 9.98
N GLY A 140 -25.39 -4.73 9.72
CA GLY A 140 -24.34 -3.95 10.37
C GLY A 140 -23.43 -3.24 9.37
N VAL A 141 -22.68 -2.26 9.86
CA VAL A 141 -21.70 -1.53 9.06
C VAL A 141 -20.41 -1.37 9.85
N MET A 142 -19.27 -1.53 9.20
CA MET A 142 -17.99 -1.26 9.82
C MET A 142 -16.98 -0.71 8.82
N GLY A 143 -16.00 0.02 9.32
CA GLY A 143 -15.00 0.58 8.42
C GLY A 143 -13.85 1.27 9.11
N HIS A 144 -12.75 1.40 8.39
CA HIS A 144 -11.47 1.89 8.89
C HIS A 144 -11.15 3.31 8.41
N SER A 145 -10.70 4.18 9.31
CA SER A 145 -10.20 5.53 9.00
C SER A 145 -11.27 6.38 8.29
N MET A 146 -11.03 6.79 7.04
CA MET A 146 -12.08 7.35 6.16
C MET A 146 -13.36 6.51 6.19
N GLY A 147 -13.25 5.19 6.10
CA GLY A 147 -14.36 4.24 6.18
C GLY A 147 -15.08 4.20 7.53
N ALA A 148 -14.45 4.68 8.61
CA ALA A 148 -15.13 4.87 9.90
C ALA A 148 -16.12 6.05 9.82
N GLY A 149 -15.71 7.16 9.19
CA GLY A 149 -16.63 8.26 8.88
C GLY A 149 -17.74 7.82 7.93
N THR A 150 -17.40 7.07 6.90
CA THR A 150 -18.37 6.48 5.97
C THR A 150 -19.36 5.56 6.68
N THR A 151 -18.90 4.76 7.66
CA THR A 151 -19.75 3.88 8.47
C THR A 151 -20.85 4.66 9.17
N LEU A 152 -20.49 5.79 9.79
CA LEU A 152 -21.45 6.67 10.46
C LEU A 152 -22.41 7.32 9.44
N ALA A 153 -21.91 7.78 8.29
CA ALA A 153 -22.74 8.40 7.26
C ALA A 153 -23.76 7.41 6.67
N VAL A 154 -23.36 6.16 6.42
CA VAL A 154 -24.28 5.09 5.98
C VAL A 154 -25.34 4.82 7.04
N ALA A 155 -24.94 4.75 8.31
CA ALA A 155 -25.85 4.52 9.43
C ALA A 155 -26.90 5.64 9.58
N MET A 156 -26.51 6.89 9.36
CA MET A 156 -27.43 8.03 9.35
C MET A 156 -28.41 7.98 8.18
N ALA A 157 -27.97 7.49 7.01
CA ALA A 157 -28.84 7.31 5.85
C ALA A 157 -29.79 6.10 5.98
N ASN A 158 -29.44 5.13 6.83
CA ASN A 158 -30.14 3.87 7.03
C ASN A 158 -30.33 3.61 8.54
N PRO A 159 -31.29 4.29 9.20
CA PRO A 159 -31.46 4.23 10.66
C PRO A 159 -31.95 2.86 11.19
N ASP A 160 -32.32 1.95 10.29
CA ASP A 160 -32.65 0.56 10.57
C ASP A 160 -31.42 -0.35 10.78
N HIS A 161 -30.20 0.16 10.60
CA HIS A 161 -28.96 -0.55 10.96
C HIS A 161 -29.00 -1.01 12.43
N ARG A 162 -28.40 -2.17 12.71
CA ARG A 162 -28.44 -2.78 14.04
C ARG A 162 -27.11 -2.78 14.77
N ALA A 163 -25.98 -2.59 14.08
CA ALA A 163 -24.66 -2.57 14.69
C ALA A 163 -23.63 -1.78 13.89
N LEU A 164 -22.78 -1.02 14.59
CA LEU A 164 -21.67 -0.28 13.99
C LEU A 164 -20.32 -0.64 14.62
N ASN A 165 -19.28 -0.71 13.78
CA ASN A 165 -17.89 -0.70 14.22
C ASN A 165 -17.04 0.31 13.41
N PRO A 166 -17.09 1.60 13.74
CA PRO A 166 -16.09 2.56 13.26
C PRO A 166 -14.72 2.21 13.85
N MET A 167 -13.71 2.05 12.99
CA MET A 167 -12.34 1.67 13.37
C MET A 167 -11.38 2.84 13.07
N CYS A 168 -10.68 3.33 14.09
CA CYS A 168 -9.84 4.53 14.01
C CYS A 168 -10.62 5.73 13.47
N GLY A 169 -11.66 6.13 14.20
CA GLY A 169 -12.58 7.20 13.81
C GLY A 169 -13.14 7.92 15.04
N THR A 170 -14.33 8.50 14.88
CA THR A 170 -15.13 9.06 15.97
C THR A 170 -16.29 8.13 16.33
N PRO A 171 -16.83 8.19 17.56
CA PRO A 171 -17.97 7.38 17.99
C PRO A 171 -19.31 7.75 17.33
N GLY A 172 -19.45 8.95 16.79
CA GLY A 172 -20.69 9.38 16.12
C GLY A 172 -21.66 10.10 17.05
N SER A 173 -22.90 9.60 17.15
CA SER A 173 -24.00 10.17 17.92
C SER A 173 -24.62 9.14 18.88
N PRO A 174 -25.16 9.56 20.04
CA PRO A 174 -25.96 8.70 20.92
C PRO A 174 -27.16 8.03 20.24
N ASP A 175 -27.68 8.59 19.16
CA ASP A 175 -28.85 8.06 18.43
C ASP A 175 -28.53 6.85 17.54
N LEU A 176 -27.25 6.51 17.35
CA LEU A 176 -26.84 5.38 16.51
C LEU A 176 -26.99 4.04 17.25
N ASN A 177 -27.36 2.99 16.52
CA ASN A 177 -27.59 1.68 17.10
C ASN A 177 -26.28 0.92 17.31
N ASN A 178 -26.06 0.46 18.54
CA ASN A 178 -25.00 -0.46 18.97
C ASN A 178 -23.62 -0.14 18.37
N VAL A 179 -22.93 0.84 18.96
CA VAL A 179 -21.63 1.33 18.47
C VAL A 179 -20.44 0.76 19.26
N MET A 180 -19.54 0.06 18.56
CA MET A 180 -18.22 -0.26 19.08
C MET A 180 -17.14 0.55 18.33
N LEU A 181 -16.40 1.40 19.04
CA LEU A 181 -15.26 2.12 18.46
C LEU A 181 -13.98 1.32 18.64
N THR A 182 -13.36 0.91 17.53
CA THR A 182 -12.04 0.26 17.55
C THR A 182 -10.95 1.32 17.45
N GLN A 183 -9.96 1.30 18.34
CA GLN A 183 -8.92 2.33 18.43
C GLN A 183 -7.51 1.71 18.37
N ALA A 184 -6.66 2.21 17.46
CA ALA A 184 -5.22 1.93 17.51
C ALA A 184 -4.58 2.58 18.74
N LYS A 185 -3.70 1.88 19.45
CA LYS A 185 -2.91 2.46 20.54
C LYS A 185 -1.97 3.57 20.05
N TYR A 186 -1.36 3.35 18.90
CA TYR A 186 -0.48 4.32 18.25
C TYR A 186 -1.23 4.95 17.07
N GLU A 187 -2.34 5.63 17.36
CA GLU A 187 -3.16 6.40 16.42
C GLU A 187 -2.47 7.67 15.89
N GLU A 188 -1.98 7.64 14.66
CA GLU A 188 -1.29 8.77 14.03
C GLU A 188 -2.15 10.02 13.85
N PHE A 189 -3.47 9.89 13.66
CA PHE A 189 -4.34 11.03 13.36
C PHE A 189 -4.85 11.70 14.62
N ARG A 190 -4.51 12.99 14.77
CA ARG A 190 -4.81 13.73 16.00
C ARG A 190 -6.32 13.86 16.26
N GLY A 191 -7.12 14.00 15.20
CA GLY A 191 -8.58 14.03 15.30
C GLY A 191 -9.17 12.75 15.90
N PHE A 192 -8.63 11.58 15.55
CA PHE A 192 -9.08 10.29 16.10
C PHE A 192 -8.60 10.05 17.54
N ARG A 193 -7.70 10.90 18.04
CA ARG A 193 -7.30 10.97 19.45
C ARG A 193 -8.02 12.07 20.24
N ALA A 194 -9.13 12.63 19.75
CA ALA A 194 -9.79 13.77 20.41
C ALA A 194 -8.79 14.89 20.75
N ASN A 195 -7.85 15.14 19.83
CA ASN A 195 -6.74 16.08 19.95
C ASN A 195 -5.75 15.86 21.11
N GLN A 196 -5.79 14.70 21.77
CA GLN A 196 -4.89 14.31 22.85
C GLN A 196 -3.54 13.78 22.34
N PRO A 197 -2.43 13.95 23.08
CA PRO A 197 -1.11 13.42 22.73
C PRO A 197 -1.05 11.90 22.51
N THR A 198 -1.87 11.13 23.24
CA THR A 198 -1.92 9.67 23.17
C THR A 198 -3.35 9.18 23.36
N THR A 199 -3.59 7.88 23.16
CA THR A 199 -4.93 7.29 23.34
C THR A 199 -5.30 6.96 24.79
N VAL A 200 -4.36 7.09 25.74
CA VAL A 200 -4.53 6.59 27.12
C VAL A 200 -5.77 7.16 27.79
N ASN A 201 -6.06 8.44 27.57
CA ASN A 201 -7.15 9.17 28.23
C ASN A 201 -8.46 9.22 27.42
N LEU A 202 -8.56 8.48 26.31
CA LEU A 202 -9.77 8.48 25.48
C LEU A 202 -11.03 7.92 26.18
N PRO A 203 -10.94 6.88 27.05
CA PRO A 203 -12.09 6.38 27.78
C PRO A 203 -12.64 7.34 28.85
N THR A 204 -11.87 8.36 29.22
CA THR A 204 -12.25 9.36 30.22
C THR A 204 -12.40 10.76 29.61
N ASN A 205 -12.27 10.88 28.28
CA ASN A 205 -12.36 12.15 27.58
C ASN A 205 -13.84 12.60 27.48
N PRO A 206 -14.22 13.77 28.01
CA PRO A 206 -15.62 14.19 28.07
C PRO A 206 -16.30 14.30 26.71
N GLU A 207 -15.63 14.89 25.71
CA GLU A 207 -16.17 15.05 24.35
C GLU A 207 -16.48 13.69 23.72
N ARG A 208 -15.57 12.71 23.90
CA ARG A 208 -15.79 11.35 23.40
C ARG A 208 -16.93 10.64 24.14
N LEU A 209 -17.02 10.78 25.46
CA LEU A 209 -18.08 10.19 26.27
C LEU A 209 -19.46 10.76 25.88
N GLU A 210 -19.54 12.07 25.69
CA GLU A 210 -20.75 12.77 25.22
C GLU A 210 -21.22 12.22 23.87
N GLN A 211 -20.32 12.09 22.89
CA GLN A 211 -20.64 11.51 21.58
C GLN A 211 -21.10 10.04 21.65
N PHE A 212 -20.64 9.31 22.68
CA PHE A 212 -21.10 7.95 22.97
C PHE A 212 -22.49 7.90 23.64
N GLY A 213 -22.96 9.03 24.19
CA GLY A 213 -24.16 9.08 25.04
C GLY A 213 -23.90 8.62 26.48
N LEU A 214 -22.65 8.74 26.93
CA LEU A 214 -22.20 8.31 28.26
C LEU A 214 -21.75 9.53 29.08
N SER A 215 -22.01 9.52 30.38
CA SER A 215 -21.61 10.60 31.30
C SER A 215 -20.44 10.23 32.20
N GLU A 216 -20.19 8.93 32.39
CA GLU A 216 -19.18 8.41 33.32
C GLU A 216 -17.97 7.84 32.57
N PRO A 217 -16.76 7.90 33.17
CA PRO A 217 -15.58 7.21 32.68
C PRO A 217 -15.84 5.74 32.35
N VAL A 218 -15.34 5.29 31.21
CA VAL A 218 -15.46 3.88 30.78
C VAL A 218 -14.13 3.15 30.77
N ASN A 219 -14.20 1.82 30.75
CA ASN A 219 -13.06 0.95 30.55
C ASN A 219 -12.98 0.50 29.10
N TRP A 220 -11.75 0.27 28.62
CA TRP A 220 -11.53 -0.43 27.37
C TRP A 220 -12.13 -1.84 27.42
N ASP A 221 -12.58 -2.33 26.26
CA ASP A 221 -13.10 -3.69 26.05
C ASP A 221 -14.28 -4.05 26.97
N THR A 222 -15.04 -3.05 27.42
CA THR A 222 -16.22 -3.22 28.28
C THR A 222 -17.47 -2.71 27.56
N THR A 223 -18.53 -3.52 27.53
CA THR A 223 -19.82 -3.14 26.95
C THR A 223 -20.69 -2.44 28.00
N TYR A 224 -21.24 -1.29 27.62
CA TYR A 224 -22.22 -0.51 28.38
C TYR A 224 -23.53 -0.48 27.60
N GLY A 225 -24.67 -0.28 28.28
CA GLY A 225 -25.99 -0.31 27.62
C GLY A 225 -26.46 -1.73 27.27
N LYS A 226 -27.43 -1.85 26.35
CA LYS A 226 -28.04 -3.13 25.94
C LYS A 226 -28.14 -3.21 24.42
N PHE A 227 -27.90 -4.40 23.86
CA PHE A 227 -28.02 -4.61 22.41
C PHE A 227 -29.48 -4.55 21.92
N SER A 228 -30.42 -4.98 22.76
CA SER A 228 -31.85 -5.11 22.44
C SER A 228 -32.57 -3.79 22.18
N ASP A 229 -32.07 -2.69 22.74
CA ASP A 229 -32.64 -1.34 22.57
C ASP A 229 -31.72 -0.40 21.78
N GLY A 230 -30.65 -0.93 21.17
CA GLY A 230 -29.70 -0.14 20.38
C GLY A 230 -28.69 0.67 21.20
N SER A 231 -28.78 0.67 22.53
CA SER A 231 -27.94 1.52 23.39
C SER A 231 -26.54 0.96 23.66
N ALA A 232 -26.20 -0.25 23.18
CA ALA A 232 -24.91 -0.87 23.50
C ALA A 232 -23.74 0.00 23.00
N ARG A 233 -22.75 0.28 23.85
CA ARG A 233 -21.53 1.03 23.54
C ARG A 233 -20.30 0.29 24.02
N MET A 234 -19.23 0.30 23.22
CA MET A 234 -17.92 -0.20 23.62
C MET A 234 -16.80 0.59 22.95
N GLN A 235 -15.68 0.73 23.65
CA GLN A 235 -14.41 1.16 23.06
C GLN A 235 -13.41 0.01 23.17
N THR A 236 -12.75 -0.40 22.09
CA THR A 236 -11.70 -1.42 22.12
C THR A 236 -10.35 -0.84 21.73
N LEU A 237 -9.31 -1.17 22.51
CA LEU A 237 -7.94 -0.71 22.26
C LEU A 237 -7.10 -1.82 21.63
N VAL A 238 -6.47 -1.53 20.50
CA VAL A 238 -5.66 -2.47 19.73
C VAL A 238 -4.21 -2.03 19.77
N ASN A 239 -3.30 -2.89 20.24
CA ASN A 239 -1.87 -2.59 20.36
C ASN A 239 -1.16 -2.61 18.99
N THR A 240 -1.40 -1.59 18.19
CA THR A 240 -0.87 -1.42 16.84
C THR A 240 -0.91 0.06 16.41
N VAL A 241 -0.32 0.35 15.26
CA VAL A 241 -0.43 1.65 14.55
C VAL A 241 -1.73 1.73 13.75
N HIS A 242 -2.15 2.93 13.35
CA HIS A 242 -3.41 3.16 12.62
C HIS A 242 -3.71 2.17 11.48
N PRO A 243 -2.80 1.95 10.48
CA PRO A 243 -3.10 1.03 9.38
C PRO A 243 -3.13 -0.44 9.83
N GLY A 244 -2.42 -0.77 10.91
CA GLY A 244 -2.31 -2.14 11.43
C GLY A 244 -3.58 -2.67 12.08
N VAL A 245 -4.58 -1.82 12.36
CA VAL A 245 -5.87 -2.23 12.93
C VAL A 245 -6.63 -3.17 11.98
N THR A 246 -6.53 -2.95 10.66
CA THR A 246 -7.21 -3.75 9.64
C THR A 246 -6.76 -5.22 9.63
N HIS A 247 -5.53 -5.51 10.05
CA HIS A 247 -4.93 -6.85 10.04
C HIS A 247 -4.52 -7.33 11.43
N ASN A 248 -5.18 -6.82 12.48
CA ASN A 248 -4.91 -7.22 13.84
C ASN A 248 -5.92 -8.27 14.34
N ALA A 249 -5.42 -9.37 14.89
CA ALA A 249 -6.25 -10.46 15.37
C ALA A 249 -7.27 -10.05 16.46
N LYS A 250 -6.90 -9.13 17.36
CA LYS A 250 -7.82 -8.59 18.39
C LYS A 250 -8.90 -7.73 17.75
N ALA A 251 -8.56 -6.87 16.79
CA ALA A 251 -9.54 -6.02 16.11
C ALA A 251 -10.59 -6.87 15.38
N VAL A 252 -10.14 -7.93 14.70
CA VAL A 252 -11.02 -8.87 14.01
C VAL A 252 -11.87 -9.66 15.00
N SER A 253 -11.30 -10.18 16.09
CA SER A 253 -12.08 -10.94 17.09
C SER A 253 -13.14 -10.08 17.77
N GLN A 254 -12.82 -8.82 18.10
CA GLN A 254 -13.78 -7.90 18.69
C GLN A 254 -14.90 -7.52 17.72
N ALA A 255 -14.58 -7.31 16.43
CA ALA A 255 -15.59 -7.09 15.41
C ALA A 255 -16.55 -8.29 15.27
N ILE A 256 -16.02 -9.52 15.27
CA ILE A 256 -16.82 -10.75 15.24
C ILE A 256 -17.76 -10.83 16.44
N LEU A 257 -17.22 -10.65 17.65
CA LEU A 257 -18.00 -10.71 18.89
C LEU A 257 -19.10 -9.65 18.91
N TRP A 258 -18.77 -8.41 18.52
CA TRP A 258 -19.74 -7.31 18.47
C TRP A 258 -20.87 -7.57 17.48
N MET A 259 -20.53 -7.97 16.26
CA MET A 259 -21.52 -8.25 15.22
C MET A 259 -22.37 -9.47 15.57
N GLN A 260 -21.82 -10.48 16.25
CA GLN A 260 -22.60 -11.62 16.72
C GLN A 260 -23.56 -11.25 17.85
N ALA A 261 -23.09 -10.49 18.84
CA ALA A 261 -23.96 -10.03 19.93
C ALA A 261 -25.12 -9.18 19.39
N ALA A 262 -24.83 -8.26 18.47
CA ALA A 262 -25.81 -7.32 17.94
C ALA A 262 -26.71 -7.90 16.85
N LEU A 263 -26.18 -8.68 15.90
CA LEU A 263 -26.93 -9.14 14.71
C LEU A 263 -27.41 -10.59 14.80
N LYS A 264 -26.90 -11.38 15.74
CA LYS A 264 -27.36 -12.76 15.99
C LYS A 264 -27.94 -12.95 17.38
N ASP A 265 -28.18 -11.88 18.12
CA ASP A 265 -28.70 -11.94 19.49
C ASP A 265 -27.81 -12.78 20.42
N GLY A 266 -26.51 -12.79 20.16
CA GLY A 266 -25.54 -13.61 20.90
C GLY A 266 -25.65 -15.12 20.66
N GLN A 267 -26.49 -15.57 19.73
CA GLN A 267 -26.69 -16.98 19.44
C GLN A 267 -25.47 -17.62 18.78
N VAL A 268 -25.26 -18.88 19.12
CA VAL A 268 -24.23 -19.76 18.55
C VAL A 268 -24.94 -20.72 17.61
N ASP A 269 -24.72 -20.56 16.31
CA ASP A 269 -25.30 -21.40 15.26
C ASP A 269 -24.25 -22.39 14.70
N SER A 270 -24.64 -23.18 13.70
CA SER A 270 -23.75 -24.15 13.05
C SER A 270 -22.55 -23.54 12.32
N TYR A 271 -22.57 -22.22 12.05
CA TYR A 271 -21.45 -21.51 11.44
C TYR A 271 -20.48 -20.96 12.47
N TRP A 272 -20.85 -20.95 13.76
CA TRP A 272 -20.02 -20.31 14.78
C TRP A 272 -18.66 -21.01 14.94
N LEU A 273 -17.62 -20.19 14.91
CA LEU A 273 -16.24 -20.55 15.17
C LEU A 273 -15.69 -19.63 16.25
N ASP A 274 -14.82 -20.14 17.12
CA ASP A 274 -14.11 -19.32 18.10
C ASP A 274 -13.50 -18.09 17.41
N PRO A 275 -13.78 -16.84 17.87
CA PRO A 275 -13.29 -15.61 17.23
C PRO A 275 -11.77 -15.51 17.08
N HIS A 276 -10.99 -16.30 17.84
CA HIS A 276 -9.54 -16.38 17.74
C HIS A 276 -9.04 -17.38 16.68
N GLN A 277 -9.92 -18.25 16.16
CA GLN A 277 -9.61 -19.15 15.05
C GLN A 277 -9.70 -18.43 13.71
N GLN A 278 -8.67 -17.63 13.42
CA GLN A 278 -8.58 -16.78 12.24
C GLN A 278 -7.60 -17.36 11.22
N ILE A 279 -7.93 -17.26 9.93
CA ILE A 279 -7.12 -17.74 8.81
C ILE A 279 -6.67 -16.62 7.85
N PHE A 280 -7.20 -15.40 7.97
CA PHE A 280 -6.92 -14.32 7.02
C PHE A 280 -5.41 -14.01 6.81
N MET A 281 -4.56 -14.18 7.83
CA MET A 281 -3.12 -13.96 7.69
C MET A 281 -2.44 -14.97 6.77
N TRP A 282 -3.01 -16.17 6.59
CA TRP A 282 -2.52 -17.12 5.60
C TRP A 282 -2.79 -16.63 4.17
N LYS A 283 -3.94 -15.99 3.92
CA LYS A 283 -4.22 -15.35 2.62
C LYS A 283 -3.18 -14.26 2.34
N GLU A 284 -2.90 -13.38 3.32
CA GLU A 284 -1.84 -12.37 3.20
C GLU A 284 -0.46 -12.98 2.90
N ALA A 285 -0.08 -14.05 3.59
CA ALA A 285 1.19 -14.72 3.37
C ALA A 285 1.31 -15.30 1.94
N PHE A 286 0.25 -15.89 1.41
CA PHE A 286 0.20 -16.40 0.05
C PHE A 286 0.24 -15.27 -1.00
N MET A 287 -0.53 -14.20 -0.81
CA MET A 287 -0.49 -13.03 -1.71
C MET A 287 0.89 -12.36 -1.71
N PHE A 288 1.55 -12.32 -0.55
CA PHE A 288 2.90 -11.79 -0.42
C PHE A 288 3.94 -12.67 -1.14
N LEU A 289 3.82 -13.99 -1.00
CA LEU A 289 4.67 -14.94 -1.70
C LEU A 289 4.52 -14.78 -3.23
N ALA A 290 3.28 -14.60 -3.71
CA ALA A 290 3.02 -14.35 -5.12
C ALA A 290 3.62 -13.01 -5.59
N LEU A 291 3.49 -11.93 -4.80
CA LEU A 291 4.08 -10.62 -5.08
C LEU A 291 5.61 -10.70 -5.19
N LEU A 292 6.28 -11.24 -4.17
CA LEU A 292 7.74 -11.36 -4.14
C LEU A 292 8.26 -12.25 -5.27
N THR A 293 7.59 -13.38 -5.52
CA THR A 293 8.02 -14.30 -6.58
C THR A 293 7.82 -13.69 -7.96
N THR A 294 6.76 -12.89 -8.15
CA THR A 294 6.53 -12.13 -9.39
C THR A 294 7.65 -11.14 -9.64
N LEU A 295 8.08 -10.39 -8.62
CA LEU A 295 9.24 -9.51 -8.72
C LEU A 295 10.53 -10.29 -9.04
N VAL A 296 10.78 -11.39 -8.35
CA VAL A 296 11.95 -12.26 -8.58
C VAL A 296 11.96 -12.84 -10.00
N SER A 297 10.80 -13.15 -10.58
CA SER A 297 10.67 -13.69 -11.93
C SER A 297 11.22 -12.77 -13.04
N MET A 298 11.35 -11.46 -12.75
CA MET A 298 12.02 -10.52 -13.66
C MET A 298 13.48 -10.89 -13.92
N ILE A 299 14.17 -11.52 -12.96
CA ILE A 299 15.59 -11.89 -13.09
C ILE A 299 15.81 -12.91 -14.23
N PRO A 300 15.16 -14.09 -14.22
CA PRO A 300 15.30 -15.02 -15.33
C PRO A 300 14.70 -14.48 -16.62
N MET A 301 13.58 -13.74 -16.56
CA MET A 301 12.99 -13.13 -17.75
C MET A 301 13.95 -12.13 -18.43
N ALA A 302 14.58 -11.23 -17.66
CA ALA A 302 15.54 -10.27 -18.18
C ALA A 302 16.77 -10.98 -18.77
N ASN A 303 17.28 -12.02 -18.10
CA ASN A 303 18.40 -12.79 -18.64
C ASN A 303 18.05 -13.49 -19.97
N LEU A 304 16.84 -14.04 -20.11
CA LEU A 304 16.40 -14.69 -21.35
C LEU A 304 16.23 -13.68 -22.48
N LEU A 305 15.65 -12.51 -22.20
CA LEU A 305 15.51 -11.44 -23.19
C LEU A 305 16.89 -10.92 -23.63
N LEU A 306 17.85 -10.77 -22.71
CA LEU A 306 19.22 -10.35 -23.02
C LEU A 306 20.03 -11.37 -23.83
N LEU A 307 19.60 -12.65 -23.89
CA LEU A 307 20.20 -13.64 -24.79
C LEU A 307 19.77 -13.45 -26.26
N LEU A 308 18.67 -12.74 -26.51
CA LEU A 308 18.21 -12.49 -27.87
C LEU A 308 19.16 -11.50 -28.56
N PRO A 309 19.57 -11.76 -29.83
CA PRO A 309 20.48 -10.88 -30.56
C PRO A 309 20.02 -9.41 -30.59
N PHE A 310 18.72 -9.19 -30.60
CA PHE A 310 18.12 -7.85 -30.57
C PHE A 310 18.51 -7.05 -29.31
N PHE A 311 18.47 -7.67 -28.13
CA PHE A 311 18.74 -7.02 -26.83
C PHE A 311 20.17 -7.23 -26.31
N ALA A 312 20.98 -8.10 -26.93
CA ALA A 312 22.31 -8.45 -26.44
C ALA A 312 23.20 -7.20 -26.17
N GLY A 313 23.10 -6.17 -27.00
CA GLY A 313 23.84 -4.91 -26.85
C GLY A 313 23.42 -4.02 -25.67
N VAL A 314 22.31 -4.34 -24.98
CA VAL A 314 21.90 -3.65 -23.74
C VAL A 314 22.79 -4.04 -22.56
N SER A 315 23.40 -5.23 -22.60
CA SER A 315 24.36 -5.67 -21.58
C SER A 315 25.76 -5.13 -21.91
N ALA A 316 26.35 -4.40 -20.96
CA ALA A 316 27.72 -3.94 -21.03
C ALA A 316 28.46 -4.20 -19.71
N PRO A 317 29.82 -4.24 -19.73
CA PRO A 317 30.61 -4.27 -18.51
C PRO A 317 30.30 -3.08 -17.60
N VAL A 318 30.37 -3.31 -16.30
CA VAL A 318 30.25 -2.23 -15.31
C VAL A 318 31.50 -1.35 -15.39
N PRO A 319 31.36 -0.01 -15.49
CA PRO A 319 32.50 0.90 -15.43
C PRO A 319 33.30 0.71 -14.13
N ASN A 320 34.63 0.61 -14.24
CA ASN A 320 35.51 0.28 -13.12
C ASN A 320 36.63 1.32 -12.87
N ARG A 321 36.69 2.40 -13.64
CA ARG A 321 37.75 3.42 -13.54
C ARG A 321 37.58 4.35 -12.34
N TYR A 322 36.34 4.55 -11.90
CA TYR A 322 35.99 5.36 -10.73
C TYR A 322 35.26 4.55 -9.65
N VAL A 323 35.60 4.78 -8.38
CA VAL A 323 34.85 4.33 -7.19
C VAL A 323 34.91 5.42 -6.12
N ALA A 324 33.87 5.55 -5.29
CA ALA A 324 33.75 6.64 -4.32
C ALA A 324 34.77 6.56 -3.16
N GLY A 325 35.24 5.36 -2.82
CA GLY A 325 36.23 5.16 -1.75
C GLY A 325 35.84 5.82 -0.42
N LYS A 326 36.71 6.67 0.11
CA LYS A 326 36.48 7.40 1.38
C LYS A 326 35.34 8.44 1.29
N ASN A 327 35.04 8.95 0.09
CA ASN A 327 34.00 9.96 -0.12
C ASN A 327 32.59 9.38 0.05
N TRP A 328 32.45 8.05 0.00
CA TRP A 328 31.17 7.36 0.05
C TRP A 328 30.32 7.79 1.25
N LYS A 329 30.93 7.85 2.45
CA LYS A 329 30.22 8.21 3.69
C LYS A 329 29.70 9.65 3.63
N LYS A 330 30.53 10.60 3.20
CA LYS A 330 30.17 12.01 3.11
C LYS A 330 29.02 12.22 2.12
N GLN A 331 29.13 11.62 0.94
CA GLN A 331 28.11 11.74 -0.11
C GLN A 331 26.78 11.09 0.33
N SER A 332 26.84 9.94 0.99
CA SER A 332 25.67 9.26 1.56
C SER A 332 24.97 10.07 2.66
N ILE A 333 25.72 10.74 3.53
CA ILE A 333 25.13 11.64 4.55
C ILE A 333 24.42 12.82 3.88
N ILE A 334 25.05 13.47 2.91
CA ILE A 334 24.44 14.58 2.17
C ILE A 334 23.14 14.12 1.48
N ASN A 335 23.17 12.96 0.82
CA ASN A 335 22.02 12.39 0.15
C ASN A 335 20.85 12.13 1.11
N ASN A 336 21.14 11.52 2.26
CA ASN A 336 20.14 11.23 3.28
C ASN A 336 19.60 12.49 3.95
N LEU A 337 20.41 13.54 4.14
CA LEU A 337 19.93 14.84 4.64
C LEU A 337 18.96 15.48 3.64
N ILE A 338 19.28 15.46 2.34
CA ILE A 338 18.39 15.94 1.28
C ILE A 338 17.08 15.16 1.32
N ALA A 339 17.13 13.83 1.35
CA ALA A 339 15.92 12.99 1.39
C ALA A 339 15.07 13.27 2.65
N GLY A 340 15.69 13.31 3.84
CA GLY A 340 15.00 13.55 5.10
C GLY A 340 14.37 14.93 5.22
N ILE A 341 15.04 15.99 4.72
CA ILE A 341 14.50 17.35 4.73
C ILE A 341 13.40 17.52 3.68
N THR A 342 13.62 17.00 2.46
CA THR A 342 12.69 17.20 1.36
C THR A 342 11.43 16.34 1.48
N PHE A 343 11.48 15.21 2.17
CA PHE A 343 10.31 14.34 2.34
C PHE A 343 9.11 15.08 2.97
N PRO A 344 9.17 15.59 4.22
CA PRO A 344 8.02 16.30 4.80
C PRO A 344 7.62 17.56 4.01
N LEU A 345 8.60 18.27 3.42
CA LEU A 345 8.35 19.53 2.71
C LEU A 345 7.69 19.33 1.34
N LEU A 346 8.22 18.43 0.51
CA LEU A 346 7.77 18.26 -0.86
C LEU A 346 6.68 17.20 -1.00
N MET A 347 6.77 16.08 -0.25
CA MET A 347 5.72 15.06 -0.26
C MET A 347 4.44 15.61 0.36
N GLY A 348 4.57 16.25 1.53
CA GLY A 348 3.44 16.79 2.28
C GLY A 348 2.73 17.92 1.56
N VAL A 349 3.41 19.05 1.42
CA VAL A 349 2.83 20.27 0.86
C VAL A 349 2.54 20.11 -0.64
N GLY A 350 3.40 19.38 -1.36
CA GLY A 350 3.28 19.23 -2.81
C GLY A 350 2.02 18.50 -3.25
N GLY A 351 1.55 17.52 -2.47
CA GLY A 351 0.34 16.74 -2.81
C GLY A 351 -0.92 17.59 -2.92
N TYR A 352 -1.18 18.38 -1.88
CA TYR A 352 -2.31 19.31 -1.82
C TYR A 352 -2.15 20.48 -2.78
N LEU A 353 -0.94 21.02 -2.93
CA LEU A 353 -0.67 22.11 -3.87
C LEU A 353 -0.96 21.67 -5.30
N LEU A 354 -0.47 20.51 -5.74
CA LEU A 354 -0.66 20.06 -7.10
C LEU A 354 -2.14 19.78 -7.40
N ALA A 355 -2.86 19.19 -6.43
CA ALA A 355 -4.30 18.94 -6.54
C ALA A 355 -5.14 20.22 -6.63
N SER A 356 -4.70 21.33 -6.02
CA SER A 356 -5.43 22.60 -6.06
C SER A 356 -5.15 23.45 -7.30
N VAL A 357 -3.98 23.29 -7.93
CA VAL A 357 -3.56 24.13 -9.06
C VAL A 357 -3.64 23.45 -10.43
N VAL A 358 -3.66 22.10 -10.48
CA VAL A 358 -3.74 21.35 -11.75
C VAL A 358 -5.05 20.57 -11.81
N PRO A 359 -6.02 21.01 -12.64
CA PRO A 359 -7.27 20.28 -12.84
C PRO A 359 -7.02 18.83 -13.29
N GLY A 360 -7.68 17.88 -12.64
CA GLY A 360 -7.57 16.46 -12.99
C GLY A 360 -6.38 15.72 -12.38
N LEU A 361 -5.59 16.33 -11.49
CA LEU A 361 -4.61 15.62 -10.66
C LEU A 361 -5.12 15.46 -9.23
N SER A 362 -6.06 14.55 -9.00
CA SER A 362 -6.76 14.43 -7.72
C SER A 362 -6.13 13.43 -6.74
N MET A 363 -5.13 12.65 -7.17
CA MET A 363 -4.46 11.65 -6.33
C MET A 363 -3.43 12.28 -5.37
N ILE A 364 -3.89 12.82 -4.23
CA ILE A 364 -3.07 13.64 -3.31
C ILE A 364 -1.72 13.00 -2.93
N ILE A 365 -1.69 11.69 -2.62
CA ILE A 365 -0.42 11.01 -2.26
C ILE A 365 0.48 10.81 -3.47
N ALA A 366 -0.08 10.44 -4.62
CA ALA A 366 0.70 10.34 -5.86
C ALA A 366 1.24 11.71 -6.31
N ASN A 367 0.47 12.78 -6.12
CA ASN A 367 0.91 14.16 -6.31
C ASN A 367 2.04 14.55 -5.36
N GLY A 368 1.96 14.14 -4.09
CA GLY A 368 3.06 14.35 -3.14
C GLY A 368 4.33 13.66 -3.63
N ALA A 369 4.21 12.40 -4.06
CA ALA A 369 5.33 11.64 -4.59
C ALA A 369 5.88 12.26 -5.87
N PHE A 370 5.02 12.76 -6.76
CA PHE A 370 5.39 13.51 -7.96
C PHE A 370 6.30 14.69 -7.62
N VAL A 371 5.84 15.56 -6.70
CA VAL A 371 6.56 16.79 -6.34
C VAL A 371 7.86 16.44 -5.62
N TRP A 372 7.84 15.42 -4.76
CA TRP A 372 9.03 14.97 -4.04
C TRP A 372 10.07 14.36 -4.98
N PHE A 373 9.68 13.48 -5.91
CA PHE A 373 10.59 12.91 -6.91
C PHE A 373 11.15 14.00 -7.83
N LEU A 374 10.30 14.88 -8.37
CA LEU A 374 10.75 15.94 -9.26
C LEU A 374 11.69 16.92 -8.54
N GLY A 375 11.32 17.37 -7.35
CA GLY A 375 12.14 18.30 -6.57
C GLY A 375 13.49 17.68 -6.18
N ASN A 376 13.50 16.40 -5.79
CA ASN A 376 14.77 15.70 -5.55
C ASN A 376 15.58 15.54 -6.82
N ALA A 377 14.98 15.20 -7.97
CA ALA A 377 15.68 15.12 -9.24
C ALA A 377 16.39 16.44 -9.57
N VAL A 378 15.70 17.58 -9.40
CA VAL A 378 16.27 18.92 -9.62
C VAL A 378 17.41 19.20 -8.62
N ILE A 379 17.21 18.95 -7.33
CA ILE A 379 18.26 19.14 -6.32
C ILE A 379 19.50 18.29 -6.65
N TYR A 380 19.31 17.00 -6.96
CA TYR A 380 20.40 16.11 -7.31
C TYR A 380 21.11 16.53 -8.58
N PHE A 381 20.40 17.05 -9.58
CA PHE A 381 21.05 17.57 -10.79
C PHE A 381 22.10 18.64 -10.44
N PHE A 382 21.77 19.60 -9.57
CA PHE A 382 22.70 20.66 -9.17
C PHE A 382 23.82 20.15 -8.24
N VAL A 383 23.50 19.27 -7.29
CA VAL A 383 24.50 18.64 -6.41
C VAL A 383 25.50 17.82 -7.22
N PHE A 384 25.00 16.98 -8.13
CA PHE A 384 25.80 16.17 -9.03
C PHE A 384 26.64 17.03 -9.96
N ARG A 385 26.05 18.05 -10.62
CA ARG A 385 26.78 18.96 -11.52
C ARG A 385 27.97 19.62 -10.81
N SER A 386 27.75 20.10 -9.59
CA SER A 386 28.78 20.76 -8.78
C SER A 386 29.91 19.81 -8.39
N TRP A 387 29.58 18.57 -8.04
CA TRP A 387 30.55 17.52 -7.78
C TRP A 387 31.29 17.08 -9.04
N TYR A 388 30.57 16.79 -10.13
CA TYR A 388 31.09 16.27 -11.39
C TYR A 388 32.10 17.22 -12.02
N LYS A 389 31.87 18.54 -11.99
CA LYS A 389 32.85 19.52 -12.50
C LYS A 389 34.22 19.39 -11.82
N LYS A 390 34.24 19.08 -10.51
CA LYS A 390 35.47 18.88 -9.75
C LYS A 390 36.07 17.50 -10.01
N ALA A 391 35.25 16.45 -9.99
CA ALA A 391 35.70 15.08 -10.24
C ALA A 391 36.25 14.90 -11.67
N HIS A 392 35.62 15.49 -12.67
CA HIS A 392 36.10 15.48 -14.05
C HIS A 392 37.47 16.17 -14.17
N LYS A 393 37.63 17.36 -13.57
CA LYS A 393 38.89 18.11 -13.61
C LYS A 393 40.03 17.42 -12.85
N ASN A 394 39.74 16.88 -11.66
CA ASN A 394 40.77 16.43 -10.73
C ASN A 394 41.05 14.92 -10.81
N GLU A 395 40.06 14.13 -11.22
CA GLU A 395 40.11 12.66 -11.18
C GLU A 395 39.82 12.03 -12.57
N GLY A 396 39.56 12.84 -13.61
CA GLY A 396 39.31 12.36 -14.97
C GLY A 396 37.98 11.60 -15.15
N VAL A 397 37.05 11.73 -14.21
CA VAL A 397 35.75 11.05 -14.26
C VAL A 397 34.95 11.49 -15.49
N THR A 398 34.40 10.55 -16.25
CA THR A 398 33.55 10.84 -17.42
C THR A 398 32.11 10.36 -17.23
N MET A 399 31.23 10.72 -18.17
CA MET A 399 29.85 10.21 -18.16
C MET A 399 29.75 8.69 -18.38
N TYR A 400 30.81 8.05 -18.89
CA TYR A 400 30.89 6.58 -18.92
C TYR A 400 30.98 6.01 -17.51
N ASP A 401 31.83 6.61 -16.66
CA ASP A 401 31.95 6.22 -15.27
C ASP A 401 30.65 6.41 -14.50
N MET A 402 29.77 7.31 -14.95
CA MET A 402 28.45 7.53 -14.34
C MET A 402 27.37 6.57 -14.88
N GLY A 403 27.72 5.67 -15.79
CA GLY A 403 26.79 4.73 -16.41
C GLY A 403 25.83 5.35 -17.43
N ILE A 404 26.12 6.57 -17.89
CA ILE A 404 25.35 7.31 -18.91
C ILE A 404 25.94 7.08 -20.30
N SER A 405 27.21 7.44 -20.49
CA SER A 405 27.83 7.41 -21.82
C SER A 405 28.12 5.98 -22.27
N PHE A 406 28.03 5.74 -23.58
CA PHE A 406 28.47 4.51 -24.24
C PHE A 406 29.92 4.57 -24.74
N ASP A 407 30.56 5.74 -24.62
CA ASP A 407 31.97 5.97 -24.96
C ASP A 407 32.74 6.43 -23.72
N GLU A 408 33.97 5.93 -23.56
CA GLU A 408 34.79 6.13 -22.36
C GLU A 408 35.29 7.57 -22.17
N GLU A 409 35.48 8.32 -23.25
CA GLU A 409 36.07 9.66 -23.24
C GLU A 409 35.01 10.72 -23.51
N LYS A 410 34.23 10.54 -24.58
CA LYS A 410 33.19 11.47 -25.02
C LYS A 410 31.86 11.10 -24.39
N THR A 411 30.98 12.10 -24.23
CA THR A 411 29.60 11.83 -23.83
C THR A 411 28.80 11.43 -25.07
N VAL A 412 28.65 10.12 -25.29
CA VAL A 412 27.94 9.54 -26.43
C VAL A 412 26.71 8.80 -25.93
N ILE A 413 25.55 9.20 -26.45
CA ILE A 413 24.26 8.57 -26.15
C ILE A 413 23.86 7.69 -27.34
N ARG A 414 23.66 6.40 -27.09
CA ARG A 414 23.23 5.42 -28.10
C ARG A 414 21.71 5.23 -28.02
N TRP A 415 20.98 6.06 -28.77
CA TRP A 415 19.51 6.05 -28.79
C TRP A 415 18.92 4.72 -29.24
N ASP A 416 19.61 3.98 -30.10
CA ASP A 416 19.24 2.62 -30.49
C ASP A 416 19.25 1.66 -29.28
N LEU A 417 20.27 1.75 -28.42
CA LEU A 417 20.37 0.94 -27.21
C LEU A 417 19.42 1.42 -26.11
N ILE A 418 19.17 2.72 -25.98
CA ILE A 418 18.18 3.26 -25.05
C ILE A 418 16.77 2.77 -25.42
N THR A 419 16.42 2.80 -26.71
CA THR A 419 15.11 2.32 -27.19
C THR A 419 14.94 0.83 -26.92
N LYS A 420 15.98 0.02 -27.19
CA LYS A 420 16.00 -1.41 -26.83
C LYS A 420 15.89 -1.64 -25.33
N THR A 421 16.52 -0.80 -24.52
CA THR A 421 16.44 -0.86 -23.05
C THR A 421 15.03 -0.54 -22.57
N ALA A 422 14.37 0.46 -23.17
CA ALA A 422 13.00 0.83 -22.86
C ALA A 422 12.03 -0.30 -23.21
N LEU A 423 12.18 -0.90 -24.41
CA LEU A 423 11.38 -2.06 -24.80
C LEU A 423 11.61 -3.27 -23.88
N LEU A 424 12.87 -3.53 -23.48
CA LEU A 424 13.18 -4.58 -22.51
C LEU A 424 12.46 -4.32 -21.17
N GLY A 425 12.52 -3.09 -20.64
CA GLY A 425 11.78 -2.70 -19.43
C GLY A 425 10.27 -2.90 -19.58
N PHE A 426 9.71 -2.49 -20.72
CA PHE A 426 8.29 -2.69 -21.03
C PHE A 426 7.89 -4.17 -21.06
N LEU A 427 8.70 -5.05 -21.67
CA LEU A 427 8.43 -6.49 -21.68
C LEU A 427 8.50 -7.13 -20.28
N LEU A 428 9.40 -6.65 -19.42
CA LEU A 428 9.48 -7.10 -18.03
C LEU A 428 8.26 -6.70 -17.22
N LEU A 429 7.81 -5.45 -17.37
CA LEU A 429 6.59 -4.96 -16.71
C LEU A 429 5.35 -5.68 -17.27
N GLY A 430 5.27 -5.87 -18.59
CA GLY A 430 4.21 -6.61 -19.25
C GLY A 430 4.13 -8.07 -18.81
N TRP A 431 5.28 -8.72 -18.57
CA TRP A 431 5.33 -10.06 -17.98
C TRP A 431 4.69 -10.11 -16.59
N MET A 432 5.05 -9.18 -15.71
CA MET A 432 4.44 -9.09 -14.37
C MET A 432 2.94 -8.77 -14.46
N TYR A 433 2.56 -7.86 -15.35
CA TYR A 433 1.16 -7.48 -15.57
C TYR A 433 0.34 -8.68 -16.05
N LEU A 434 0.89 -9.50 -16.95
CA LEU A 434 0.25 -10.73 -17.40
C LEU A 434 0.01 -11.72 -16.25
N LEU A 435 0.97 -11.90 -15.34
CA LEU A 435 0.83 -12.79 -14.19
C LEU A 435 -0.28 -12.32 -13.24
N VAL A 436 -0.33 -11.02 -12.97
CA VAL A 436 -1.38 -10.39 -12.16
C VAL A 436 -2.74 -10.51 -12.84
N PHE A 437 -2.82 -10.20 -14.14
CA PHE A 437 -4.01 -10.32 -14.96
C PHE A 437 -4.60 -11.73 -14.91
N ILE A 438 -3.76 -12.76 -15.12
CA ILE A 438 -4.19 -14.17 -15.05
C ILE A 438 -4.73 -14.48 -13.66
N SER A 439 -4.02 -14.10 -12.58
CA SER A 439 -4.45 -14.35 -11.20
C SER A 439 -5.79 -13.69 -10.88
N GLN A 440 -5.95 -12.41 -11.23
CA GLN A 440 -7.17 -11.66 -10.95
C GLN A 440 -8.37 -12.21 -11.75
N HIS A 441 -8.18 -12.55 -13.02
CA HIS A 441 -9.27 -13.02 -13.87
C HIS A 441 -9.66 -14.49 -13.63
N THR A 442 -8.72 -15.34 -13.20
CA THR A 442 -9.00 -16.78 -12.99
C THR A 442 -9.35 -17.11 -11.54
N LEU A 443 -8.74 -16.41 -10.58
CA LEU A 443 -8.89 -16.71 -9.14
C LEU A 443 -9.46 -15.53 -8.33
N GLY A 444 -9.54 -14.32 -8.90
CA GLY A 444 -9.98 -13.14 -8.14
C GLY A 444 -8.95 -12.70 -7.08
N ILE A 445 -7.68 -13.06 -7.25
CA ILE A 445 -6.59 -12.79 -6.30
C ILE A 445 -5.63 -11.74 -6.84
N GLU A 446 -5.38 -10.73 -6.01
CA GLU A 446 -4.41 -9.65 -6.23
C GLU A 446 -3.10 -9.95 -5.49
N PHE A 447 -1.96 -9.46 -6.00
CA PHE A 447 -0.66 -9.71 -5.36
C PHE A 447 -0.30 -8.58 -4.41
N ARG A 448 -0.24 -8.85 -3.11
CA ARG A 448 -0.10 -7.80 -2.07
C ARG A 448 0.42 -8.33 -0.74
N LEU A 449 0.85 -7.40 0.11
CA LEU A 449 1.00 -7.57 1.56
C LEU A 449 0.65 -6.25 2.22
N LEU A 450 -0.54 -6.09 2.79
CA LEU A 450 -1.05 -4.80 3.28
C LEU A 450 -0.95 -3.69 2.19
N TRP A 451 0.19 -3.00 2.14
CA TRP A 451 0.70 -2.14 1.05
C TRP A 451 2.22 -2.41 0.87
N PRO A 452 2.76 -2.35 -0.35
CA PRO A 452 2.09 -2.07 -1.63
C PRO A 452 1.27 -3.25 -2.14
N PHE A 453 0.37 -2.97 -3.10
CA PHE A 453 -0.39 -3.99 -3.81
C PHE A 453 -0.29 -3.81 -5.33
N MET A 454 -0.22 -4.91 -6.04
CA MET A 454 -0.05 -4.98 -7.49
C MET A 454 -1.31 -5.59 -8.12
N ARG A 455 -1.99 -4.77 -8.91
CA ARG A 455 -3.29 -5.05 -9.52
C ARG A 455 -3.40 -4.36 -10.88
N GLU A 456 -4.39 -4.76 -11.64
CA GLU A 456 -4.72 -4.16 -12.93
C GLU A 456 -5.14 -2.68 -12.81
N PHE A 457 -4.85 -1.92 -13.86
CA PHE A 457 -5.26 -0.52 -13.97
C PHE A 457 -6.67 -0.41 -14.54
N SER A 458 -7.46 0.53 -14.03
CA SER A 458 -8.54 1.11 -14.83
C SER A 458 -7.95 1.99 -15.93
N ALA A 459 -8.72 2.28 -16.99
CA ALA A 459 -8.26 3.14 -18.09
C ALA A 459 -7.77 4.52 -17.59
N VAL A 460 -8.48 5.12 -16.63
CA VAL A 460 -8.11 6.40 -16.01
C VAL A 460 -6.78 6.29 -15.25
N ARG A 461 -6.62 5.24 -14.44
CA ARG A 461 -5.40 4.99 -13.67
C ARG A 461 -4.19 4.68 -14.55
N PHE A 462 -4.41 4.05 -15.70
CA PHE A 462 -3.36 3.86 -16.69
C PHE A 462 -2.90 5.21 -17.29
N GLY A 463 -3.79 6.18 -17.45
CA GLY A 463 -3.42 7.56 -17.78
C GLY A 463 -2.55 8.21 -16.72
N TYR A 464 -2.97 8.12 -15.45
CA TYR A 464 -2.18 8.62 -14.31
C TYR A 464 -0.79 7.99 -14.21
N PHE A 465 -0.67 6.69 -14.48
CA PHE A 465 0.63 6.01 -14.48
C PHE A 465 1.67 6.75 -15.31
N TRP A 466 1.32 7.20 -16.51
CA TRP A 466 2.26 7.92 -17.39
C TRP A 466 2.62 9.31 -16.87
N ILE A 467 1.68 10.03 -16.25
CA ILE A 467 1.92 11.35 -15.66
C ILE A 467 2.95 11.23 -14.53
N TYR A 468 2.76 10.26 -13.63
CA TYR A 468 3.62 10.07 -12.46
C TYR A 468 4.95 9.37 -12.78
N LEU A 469 5.03 8.62 -13.90
CA LEU A 469 6.24 7.90 -14.29
C LEU A 469 7.43 8.82 -14.57
N PHE A 470 7.25 9.94 -15.27
CA PHE A 470 8.38 10.76 -15.72
C PHE A 470 9.18 11.41 -14.58
N PRO A 471 8.56 12.03 -13.55
CA PRO A 471 9.28 12.49 -12.38
C PRO A 471 9.99 11.38 -11.62
N ALA A 472 9.33 10.24 -11.42
CA ALA A 472 9.92 9.08 -10.76
C ALA A 472 11.13 8.57 -11.55
N LEU A 473 11.02 8.49 -12.88
CA LEU A 473 12.10 8.09 -13.77
C LEU A 473 13.28 9.07 -13.68
N ALA A 474 13.03 10.38 -13.70
CA ALA A 474 14.07 11.38 -13.54
C ALA A 474 14.80 11.22 -12.18
N PHE A 475 14.04 11.03 -11.10
CA PHE A 475 14.60 10.76 -9.78
C PHE A 475 15.43 9.49 -9.75
N PHE A 476 14.91 8.35 -10.24
CA PHE A 476 15.64 7.10 -10.22
C PHE A 476 16.79 7.03 -11.21
N MET A 477 16.80 7.85 -12.28
CA MET A 477 17.97 8.01 -13.14
C MET A 477 19.07 8.80 -12.45
N LEU A 478 18.74 9.93 -11.82
CA LEU A 478 19.72 10.80 -11.16
C LEU A 478 20.17 10.23 -9.81
N ASN A 479 19.24 10.03 -8.89
CA ASN A 479 19.52 9.53 -7.55
C ASN A 479 19.76 8.02 -7.55
N GLY A 480 18.79 7.24 -8.04
CA GLY A 480 18.89 5.78 -8.09
C GLY A 480 20.03 5.28 -8.99
N GLY A 481 20.32 6.00 -10.08
CA GLY A 481 21.30 5.62 -11.09
C GLY A 481 22.65 6.28 -10.89
N ILE A 482 22.76 7.53 -11.30
CA ILE A 482 24.03 8.29 -11.32
C ILE A 482 24.63 8.39 -9.92
N PHE A 483 23.82 8.72 -8.90
CA PHE A 483 24.34 8.84 -7.54
C PHE A 483 24.78 7.48 -7.01
N LEU A 484 23.90 6.48 -6.93
CA LEU A 484 24.26 5.19 -6.31
C LEU A 484 25.35 4.41 -7.06
N PHE A 485 25.33 4.42 -8.40
CA PHE A 485 26.21 3.57 -9.21
C PHE A 485 27.27 4.32 -10.03
N GLY A 486 27.22 5.65 -10.04
CA GLY A 486 28.27 6.51 -10.58
C GLY A 486 29.06 7.19 -9.46
N GLN A 487 28.53 8.32 -8.98
CA GLN A 487 29.17 9.20 -7.99
C GLN A 487 29.54 8.48 -6.69
N ASN A 488 28.65 7.61 -6.19
CA ASN A 488 28.77 6.90 -4.91
C ASN A 488 29.09 5.41 -5.12
N ARG A 489 29.61 5.03 -6.31
CA ARG A 489 29.84 3.62 -6.66
C ARG A 489 30.81 2.94 -5.70
N LEU A 490 30.43 1.74 -5.26
CA LEU A 490 31.26 0.86 -4.45
C LEU A 490 32.21 0.02 -5.31
N LYS A 491 33.34 -0.39 -4.74
CA LYS A 491 34.20 -1.40 -5.36
C LYS A 491 33.48 -2.76 -5.40
N GLU A 492 33.70 -3.54 -6.45
CA GLU A 492 33.22 -4.93 -6.49
C GLU A 492 33.86 -5.75 -5.36
N ALA A 493 33.08 -6.66 -4.79
CA ALA A 493 33.56 -7.62 -3.79
C ALA A 493 34.15 -8.85 -4.49
N GLY A 494 34.76 -9.76 -3.72
CA GLY A 494 35.46 -10.92 -4.28
C GLY A 494 34.60 -11.92 -5.08
N THR A 495 33.27 -11.85 -5.00
CA THR A 495 32.38 -12.68 -5.84
C THR A 495 31.18 -11.88 -6.35
N PRO A 496 30.55 -12.32 -7.46
CA PRO A 496 29.34 -11.66 -7.96
C PRO A 496 28.18 -11.61 -6.96
N THR A 497 28.00 -12.66 -6.17
CA THR A 497 26.95 -12.71 -5.13
C THR A 497 27.27 -11.75 -3.99
N LYS A 498 28.52 -11.77 -3.48
CA LYS A 498 28.95 -10.82 -2.44
C LYS A 498 28.82 -9.37 -2.91
N THR A 499 29.11 -9.11 -4.18
CA THR A 499 28.93 -7.78 -4.77
C THR A 499 27.46 -7.36 -4.78
N GLN A 500 26.54 -8.25 -5.19
CA GLN A 500 25.10 -7.98 -5.17
C GLN A 500 24.62 -7.54 -3.78
N PHE A 501 24.87 -8.38 -2.77
CA PHE A 501 24.36 -8.14 -1.42
C PHE A 501 25.02 -6.93 -0.77
N ARG A 502 26.34 -6.76 -0.93
CA ARG A 502 27.05 -5.59 -0.39
C ARG A 502 26.55 -4.31 -1.03
N TRP A 503 26.45 -4.26 -2.35
CA TRP A 503 26.00 -3.04 -3.03
C TRP A 503 24.56 -2.72 -2.68
N TRP A 504 23.67 -3.73 -2.67
CA TRP A 504 22.28 -3.54 -2.26
C TRP A 504 22.16 -2.95 -0.86
N LEU A 505 22.77 -3.57 0.16
CA LEU A 505 22.67 -3.09 1.54
C LEU A 505 23.22 -1.67 1.70
N MET A 506 24.37 -1.40 1.09
CA MET A 506 24.99 -0.08 1.18
C MET A 506 24.20 0.97 0.39
N ASN A 507 23.59 0.60 -0.73
CA ASN A 507 22.69 1.48 -1.47
C ASN A 507 21.44 1.81 -0.65
N CYS A 508 20.88 0.86 0.11
CA CYS A 508 19.82 1.13 1.08
C CYS A 508 20.27 2.15 2.14
N VAL A 509 21.48 1.99 2.69
CA VAL A 509 22.04 2.96 3.65
C VAL A 509 22.22 4.34 3.01
N ALA A 510 22.71 4.41 1.76
CA ALA A 510 22.96 5.66 1.06
C ALA A 510 21.68 6.39 0.63
N GLY A 511 20.62 5.65 0.30
CA GLY A 511 19.39 6.20 -0.28
C GLY A 511 18.18 6.28 0.66
N ILE A 512 18.16 5.54 1.78
CA ILE A 512 16.94 5.38 2.61
C ILE A 512 17.14 5.81 4.07
N ALA A 513 18.38 5.91 4.57
CA ALA A 513 18.62 6.21 5.99
C ALA A 513 18.05 7.56 6.45
N GLY A 514 17.93 8.55 5.55
CA GLY A 514 17.25 9.82 5.81
C GLY A 514 15.76 9.64 6.11
N LEU A 515 15.08 8.78 5.36
CA LEU A 515 13.67 8.44 5.60
C LEU A 515 13.51 7.65 6.90
N LEU A 516 14.41 6.70 7.15
CA LEU A 516 14.42 5.95 8.41
C LEU A 516 14.59 6.88 9.61
N PHE A 517 15.42 7.92 9.50
CA PHE A 517 15.55 8.93 10.56
C PHE A 517 14.24 9.68 10.81
N ILE A 518 13.50 10.08 9.78
CA ILE A 518 12.18 10.72 9.92
C ILE A 518 11.19 9.76 10.60
N TRP A 519 11.17 8.50 10.20
CA TRP A 519 10.33 7.49 10.85
C TRP A 519 10.70 7.30 12.33
N LEU A 520 12.00 7.15 12.65
CA LEU A 520 12.46 7.02 14.03
C LEU A 520 12.14 8.25 14.87
N PHE A 521 12.32 9.45 14.31
CA PHE A 521 11.96 10.71 14.94
C PHE A 521 10.48 10.75 15.31
N GLN A 522 9.60 10.32 14.40
CA GLN A 522 8.16 10.27 14.66
C GLN A 522 7.79 9.22 15.72
N TYR A 523 8.29 7.98 15.57
CA TYR A 523 7.73 6.81 16.24
C TYR A 523 8.46 6.39 17.51
N ILE A 524 9.75 6.69 17.70
CA ILE A 524 10.44 6.40 18.98
C ILE A 524 9.73 7.07 20.17
N PRO A 525 9.51 8.40 20.19
CA PRO A 525 8.79 9.03 21.29
C PRO A 525 7.37 8.47 21.43
N TYR A 526 6.72 8.22 20.29
CA TYR A 526 5.34 7.74 20.31
C TYR A 526 5.22 6.34 20.95
N PHE A 527 6.11 5.43 20.59
CA PHE A 527 6.19 4.09 21.17
C PHE A 527 6.63 4.08 22.62
N ALA A 528 7.38 5.10 23.05
CA ALA A 528 7.72 5.35 24.44
C ALA A 528 6.55 5.95 25.27
N GLY A 529 5.40 6.20 24.66
CA GLY A 529 4.18 6.65 25.36
C GLY A 529 4.01 8.16 25.45
N THR A 530 4.72 8.95 24.65
CA THR A 530 4.55 10.41 24.55
C THR A 530 3.88 10.80 23.24
N ALA A 531 3.74 12.11 22.96
CA ALA A 531 3.23 12.56 21.66
C ALA A 531 4.20 12.14 20.52
N PRO A 532 3.71 11.99 19.29
CA PRO A 532 4.57 11.75 18.14
C PRO A 532 5.61 12.86 17.92
N GLY A 533 6.76 12.52 17.32
CA GLY A 533 7.92 13.42 17.22
C GLY A 533 7.62 14.80 16.64
N PHE A 534 6.88 14.87 15.53
CA PHE A 534 6.53 16.15 14.91
C PHE A 534 5.58 16.99 15.78
N GLU A 535 4.71 16.36 16.58
CA GLU A 535 3.85 17.05 17.54
C GLU A 535 4.67 17.61 18.71
N LEU A 536 5.69 16.88 19.18
CA LEU A 536 6.55 17.32 20.30
C LEU A 536 7.32 18.62 19.99
N ILE A 537 7.60 18.89 18.72
CA ILE A 537 8.29 20.12 18.29
C ILE A 537 7.34 21.18 17.73
N GLY A 538 6.02 21.01 17.90
CA GLY A 538 5.03 21.99 17.45
C GLY A 538 4.81 22.04 15.94
N LEU A 539 5.14 20.97 15.20
CA LEU A 539 4.97 20.86 13.75
C LEU A 539 4.03 19.70 13.36
N PRO A 540 2.80 19.63 13.89
CA PRO A 540 1.87 18.52 13.62
C PRO A 540 1.52 18.35 12.13
N ILE A 541 1.67 19.41 11.31
CA ILE A 541 1.46 19.37 9.86
C ILE A 541 2.38 18.37 9.13
N PHE A 542 3.54 18.03 9.71
CA PHE A 542 4.45 17.02 9.17
C PHE A 542 4.26 15.63 9.81
N GLY A 543 3.28 15.49 10.71
CA GLY A 543 2.88 14.23 11.32
C GLY A 543 1.84 13.46 10.50
N GLU A 544 1.00 12.69 11.19
CA GLU A 544 -0.14 11.95 10.64
C GLU A 544 0.24 11.03 9.46
N MET A 545 -0.34 11.27 8.29
CA MET A 545 -0.19 10.42 7.11
C MET A 545 1.23 10.38 6.55
N LEU A 546 2.02 11.44 6.72
CA LEU A 546 3.33 11.56 6.07
C LEU A 546 4.35 10.55 6.61
N PRO A 547 4.67 10.52 7.92
CA PRO A 547 5.53 9.48 8.48
C PRO A 547 4.90 8.08 8.40
N LEU A 548 3.57 7.99 8.41
CA LEU A 548 2.85 6.72 8.28
C LEU A 548 3.17 6.04 6.95
N MET A 549 3.26 6.79 5.84
CA MET A 549 3.66 6.24 4.53
C MET A 549 5.05 5.58 4.54
N LEU A 550 5.92 5.93 5.49
CA LEU A 550 7.26 5.34 5.58
C LEU A 550 7.24 3.88 6.06
N PHE A 551 6.15 3.40 6.67
CA PHE A 551 5.93 1.96 6.89
C PHE A 551 5.86 1.18 5.57
N VAL A 552 5.48 1.84 4.48
CA VAL A 552 5.38 1.24 3.14
C VAL A 552 6.63 1.53 2.33
N TYR A 553 7.00 2.80 2.21
CA TYR A 553 8.10 3.22 1.32
C TYR A 553 9.46 2.68 1.73
N ILE A 554 9.76 2.53 3.02
CA ILE A 554 11.07 2.02 3.45
C ILE A 554 11.25 0.55 3.03
N PRO A 555 10.36 -0.40 3.40
CA PRO A 555 10.45 -1.78 2.91
C PRO A 555 10.39 -1.88 1.38
N GLU A 556 9.53 -1.09 0.74
CA GLU A 556 9.39 -1.08 -0.71
C GLU A 556 10.71 -0.68 -1.40
N PHE A 557 11.34 0.44 -1.01
CA PHE A 557 12.61 0.86 -1.59
C PHE A 557 13.75 -0.11 -1.28
N VAL A 558 13.73 -0.76 -0.11
CA VAL A 558 14.69 -1.84 0.17
C VAL A 558 14.58 -2.95 -0.88
N ILE A 559 13.37 -3.38 -1.24
CA ILE A 559 13.15 -4.39 -2.29
C ILE A 559 13.53 -3.84 -3.68
N LEU A 560 13.06 -2.64 -4.05
CA LEU A 560 13.36 -2.04 -5.35
C LEU A 560 14.87 -1.84 -5.56
N PHE A 561 15.62 -1.46 -4.52
CA PHE A 561 17.06 -1.27 -4.61
C PHE A 561 17.83 -2.57 -4.85
N PHE A 562 17.27 -3.72 -4.49
CA PHE A 562 17.84 -5.01 -4.85
C PHE A 562 17.82 -5.19 -6.38
N PHE A 563 16.66 -4.96 -7.00
CA PHE A 563 16.49 -5.07 -8.45
C PHE A 563 17.27 -4.00 -9.20
N LEU A 564 17.25 -2.77 -8.71
CA LEU A 564 18.06 -1.67 -9.24
C LEU A 564 19.55 -2.03 -9.31
N THR A 565 20.08 -2.56 -8.19
CA THR A 565 21.48 -3.03 -8.10
C THR A 565 21.72 -4.19 -9.07
N TRP A 566 20.78 -5.12 -9.19
CA TRP A 566 20.90 -6.25 -10.09
C TRP A 566 20.94 -5.80 -11.57
N PHE A 567 20.02 -4.93 -11.98
CA PHE A 567 19.94 -4.41 -13.35
C PHE A 567 21.17 -3.59 -13.72
N TYR A 568 21.65 -2.74 -12.82
CA TYR A 568 22.89 -1.98 -13.07
C TYR A 568 24.07 -2.92 -13.27
N ARG A 569 24.23 -3.94 -12.41
CA ARG A 569 25.31 -4.93 -12.55
C ARG A 569 25.19 -5.81 -13.78
N ARG A 570 23.98 -5.95 -14.33
CA ARG A 570 23.71 -6.70 -15.55
C ARG A 570 23.97 -5.89 -16.83
N THR A 571 23.75 -4.59 -16.78
CA THR A 571 23.77 -3.72 -17.96
C THR A 571 24.94 -2.75 -18.01
N GLY A 572 25.58 -2.45 -16.87
CA GLY A 572 26.61 -1.43 -16.76
C GLY A 572 26.10 0.00 -16.99
N LYS A 573 24.77 0.18 -17.11
CA LYS A 573 24.12 1.46 -17.42
C LYS A 573 22.98 1.74 -16.45
N VAL A 574 22.67 3.03 -16.27
CA VAL A 574 21.66 3.48 -15.30
C VAL A 574 20.21 3.31 -15.79
N TYR A 575 20.01 3.08 -17.09
CA TYR A 575 18.69 3.18 -17.74
C TYR A 575 17.69 2.10 -17.34
N LEU A 576 18.04 0.81 -17.50
CA LEU A 576 17.09 -0.29 -17.32
C LEU A 576 16.55 -0.34 -15.89
N GLY A 577 17.46 -0.30 -14.92
CA GLY A 577 17.10 -0.35 -13.51
C GLY A 577 16.21 0.82 -13.11
N ALA A 578 16.59 2.05 -13.49
CA ALA A 578 15.79 3.24 -13.20
C ALA A 578 14.39 3.18 -13.80
N LEU A 579 14.26 2.74 -15.06
CA LEU A 579 12.97 2.57 -15.73
C LEU A 579 12.07 1.57 -15.01
N VAL A 580 12.59 0.38 -14.73
CA VAL A 580 11.79 -0.69 -14.11
C VAL A 580 11.34 -0.31 -12.71
N ILE A 581 12.23 0.22 -11.86
CA ILE A 581 11.82 0.57 -10.48
C ILE A 581 10.93 1.81 -10.42
N ALA A 582 11.13 2.78 -11.33
CA ALA A 582 10.24 3.94 -11.42
C ALA A 582 8.82 3.48 -11.79
N ALA A 583 8.71 2.61 -12.79
CA ALA A 583 7.43 2.05 -13.18
C ALA A 583 6.80 1.21 -12.06
N LEU A 584 7.56 0.40 -11.33
CA LEU A 584 7.03 -0.38 -10.21
C LEU A 584 6.53 0.52 -9.06
N ALA A 585 7.30 1.52 -8.67
CA ALA A 585 6.88 2.48 -7.63
C ALA A 585 5.58 3.19 -8.02
N ILE A 586 5.46 3.64 -9.27
CA ILE A 586 4.23 4.30 -9.75
C ILE A 586 3.07 3.30 -9.91
N TRP A 587 3.34 2.07 -10.32
CA TRP A 587 2.31 1.03 -10.42
C TRP A 587 1.69 0.77 -9.04
N PHE A 588 2.52 0.51 -8.02
CA PHE A 588 2.06 0.31 -6.64
C PHE A 588 1.30 1.52 -6.09
N GLN A 589 1.70 2.72 -6.49
CA GLN A 589 1.09 3.96 -6.03
C GLN A 589 -0.27 4.26 -6.69
N VAL A 590 -0.49 3.90 -7.97
CA VAL A 590 -1.61 4.41 -8.78
C VAL A 590 -2.73 3.39 -9.00
N ALA A 591 -2.44 2.09 -8.95
CA ALA A 591 -3.36 1.07 -9.45
C ALA A 591 -4.69 0.93 -8.69
N GLY A 592 -4.76 1.34 -7.41
CA GLY A 592 -6.02 1.26 -6.65
C GLY A 592 -6.20 2.30 -5.55
N THR A 593 -5.35 3.33 -5.48
CA THR A 593 -5.39 4.39 -4.44
C THR A 593 -6.40 5.50 -4.75
N ALA A 594 -6.76 6.36 -3.79
CA ALA A 594 -7.74 7.44 -4.00
C ALA A 594 -7.48 8.33 -5.22
N MET A 595 -8.55 8.61 -5.97
CA MET A 595 -8.68 9.64 -7.02
C MET A 595 -9.83 10.60 -6.71
#